data_AF-A0A1F6HJV3-F1
#
_entry.id   AF-A0A1F6HJV3-F1
#
_cell.length_a   1.000
_cell.length_b   1.000
_cell.length_c   1.000
_cell.angle_alpha   90.00
_cell.angle_beta   90.00
_cell.angle_gamma   90.00
#
_symmetry.space_group_name_H-M   'P 1'
#
loop_
_entity.id
_entity.type
_entity.pdbx_description
1 polymer ?
#
loop_
_entity_poly.entity_id
_entity_poly.type
_entity_poly.pdbx_seq_one_letter_code
_entity_poly.pdbx_strand_id
1 'polypeptide(L)' 'MIRTQIYLTEELYRDVEALARRQKKTKSQVIRESLEEGLEGKKKTYNAGKILLKIAGKAVKGGEKDLSENIDKYLYEE' A
#
# COMPACT_ATOMS: atom_id res chain seq x y z
N MET A 1 -10.76 -8.42 19.70
CA MET A 1 -9.46 -7.70 19.66
C MET A 1 -8.36 -8.66 20.08
N ILE A 2 -7.18 -8.58 19.46
CA ILE A 2 -6.00 -9.37 19.84
C ILE A 2 -5.09 -8.49 20.69
N ARG A 3 -4.59 -9.00 21.83
CA ARG A 3 -3.60 -8.29 22.65
C ARG A 3 -2.22 -8.52 22.06
N THR A 4 -1.56 -7.44 21.67
CA THR A 4 -0.19 -7.47 21.12
C THR A 4 0.71 -6.59 21.98
N GLN A 5 1.91 -7.08 22.28
CA GLN A 5 2.96 -6.30 22.92
C GLN A 5 3.92 -5.81 21.82
N ILE A 6 4.21 -4.51 21.82
CA ILE A 6 5.14 -3.88 20.89
C ILE A 6 6.12 -3.02 21.69
N TYR A 7 7.36 -2.98 21.23
CA TYR A 7 8.36 -2.07 21.78
C TYR A 7 8.19 -0.69 21.13
N LEU A 8 8.11 0.34 21.96
CA LEU A 8 8.08 1.74 21.54
C LEU A 8 9.34 2.43 22.05
N THR A 9 9.86 3.38 21.27
CA THR A 9 10.87 4.31 21.79
C THR A 9 10.24 5.17 22.88
N GLU A 10 11.08 5.68 23.79
CA GLU A 10 10.60 6.55 24.86
C GLU A 10 9.92 7.82 24.32
N GLU A 11 10.49 8.40 23.28
CA GLU A 11 9.95 9.57 22.58
C GLU A 11 8.53 9.29 22.04
N LEU A 12 8.37 8.18 21.30
CA LEU A 12 7.07 7.81 20.74
C LEU A 12 6.03 7.53 21.83
N TYR A 13 6.44 6.93 22.95
CA TYR A 13 5.54 6.73 24.09
C TYR A 13 5.05 8.06 24.69
N ARG A 14 5.95 9.04 24.84
CA ARG A 14 5.62 10.38 25.34
C ARG A 14 4.67 11.11 24.38
N ASP A 15 4.89 11.00 23.08
CA ASP A 15 4.02 11.60 22.07
C ASP A 15 2.61 11.02 22.10
N VAL A 16 2.50 9.68 22.18
CA VAL A 16 1.21 8.99 22.32
C VAL A 16 0.49 9.44 23.59
N GLU A 17 1.22 9.61 24.70
CA GLU A 17 0.64 10.09 25.95
C GLU A 17 0.13 11.53 25.85
N ALA A 18 0.91 12.44 25.28
CA ALA A 18 0.51 13.81 25.07
C ALA A 18 -0.74 13.89 24.17
N LEU A 19 -0.77 13.10 23.09
CA LEU A 19 -1.88 13.05 22.15
C LEU A 19 -3.15 12.47 22.80
N ALA A 20 -3.02 11.39 23.57
CA ALA A 20 -4.12 10.79 24.31
C ALA A 20 -4.76 11.79 25.30
N ARG A 21 -3.94 12.54 26.04
CA ARG A 21 -4.41 13.59 26.95
C ARG A 21 -5.15 14.71 26.19
N ARG A 22 -4.58 15.18 25.08
CA ARG A 22 -5.17 16.24 24.26
C ARG A 22 -6.53 15.84 23.67
N GLN A 23 -6.65 14.59 23.22
CA GLN A 23 -7.88 14.07 22.59
C GLN A 23 -8.88 13.49 23.60
N LYS A 24 -8.54 13.42 24.89
CA LYS A 24 -9.32 12.72 25.92
C LYS A 24 -9.64 11.27 25.55
N LYS A 25 -8.69 10.59 24.90
CA LYS A 25 -8.79 9.19 24.48
C LYS A 25 -7.80 8.32 25.25
N THR A 26 -8.01 7.00 25.23
CA THR A 26 -7.02 6.06 25.78
C THR A 26 -5.80 5.96 24.86
N LYS A 27 -4.61 5.69 25.42
CA LYS A 27 -3.38 5.47 24.63
C LYS A 27 -3.59 4.39 23.57
N SER A 28 -4.26 3.29 23.93
CA SER A 28 -4.56 2.18 23.02
C SER A 28 -5.48 2.57 21.86
N GLN A 29 -6.40 3.51 22.08
CA GLN A 29 -7.28 4.01 21.01
C GLN A 29 -6.49 4.89 20.05
N VAL A 30 -5.67 5.81 20.58
CA VAL A 30 -4.80 6.67 19.77
C VAL A 30 -3.85 5.84 18.91
N ILE A 31 -3.16 4.86 19.51
CA ILE A 31 -2.25 3.96 18.77
C ILE A 31 -2.99 3.24 17.64
N ARG A 32 -4.21 2.75 17.91
CA ARG A 32 -4.99 2.03 16.91
C ARG A 32 -5.40 2.92 15.74
N GLU A 33 -5.99 4.08 16.03
CA GLU A 33 -6.43 5.04 15.00
C GLU A 33 -5.24 5.47 14.13
N SER A 34 -4.11 5.82 14.75
CA SER A 34 -2.89 6.20 14.02
C SER A 34 -2.33 5.06 13.16
N LEU A 35 -2.39 3.81 13.64
CA LEU A 35 -1.98 2.64 12.84
C LEU A 35 -2.94 2.37 11.68
N GLU A 36 -4.25 2.48 11.90
CA GLU A 36 -5.28 2.30 10.87
C GLU A 36 -5.11 3.33 9.74
N GLU A 37 -4.99 4.61 10.10
CA GLU A 37 -4.75 5.71 9.15
C GLU A 37 -3.43 5.51 8.37
N GLY A 38 -2.35 5.16 9.07
CA GLY A 38 -1.05 4.93 8.46
C GLY A 38 -1.04 3.73 7.51
N LEU A 39 -1.77 2.66 7.84
CA LEU A 39 -1.90 1.48 6.99
C LEU A 39 -2.82 1.75 5.79
N GLU A 40 -3.89 2.53 5.95
CA GLU A 40 -4.76 2.91 4.84
C GLU A 40 -4.01 3.76 3.81
N GLY A 41 -3.19 4.72 4.25
CA GLY A 41 -2.32 5.51 3.37
C GLY A 41 -1.35 4.65 2.55
N LYS A 42 -0.80 3.58 3.15
CA LYS A 42 0.07 2.61 2.47
C LYS A 42 -0.69 1.66 1.54
N LYS A 43 -1.95 1.32 1.85
CA LYS A 43 -2.80 0.51 0.96
C LYS A 43 -3.16 1.28 -0.32
N LYS A 44 -3.45 2.59 -0.21
CA LYS A 44 -3.79 3.45 -1.36
C LYS A 44 -2.66 3.60 -2.39
N THR A 45 -1.43 3.21 -2.06
CA THR A 45 -0.30 3.28 -3.00
C THR A 45 -0.34 2.19 -4.08
N TYR A 46 -1.08 1.10 -3.86
CA TYR A 46 -1.35 0.07 -4.88
C TYR A 46 -2.59 0.44 -5.71
N ASN A 47 -2.56 1.59 -6.38
CA ASN A 47 -3.59 1.94 -7.35
C ASN A 47 -3.35 1.11 -8.63
N ALA A 48 -4.22 0.13 -8.87
CA ALA A 48 -4.19 -0.70 -10.08
C ALA A 48 -4.15 0.15 -11.36
N GLY A 49 -4.80 1.32 -11.39
CA GLY A 49 -4.72 2.28 -12.48
C GLY A 49 -3.32 2.87 -12.70
N LYS A 50 -2.54 3.14 -11.64
CA LYS A 50 -1.11 3.56 -11.77
C LYS A 50 -0.23 2.44 -12.30
N ILE A 51 -0.52 1.19 -11.92
CA ILE A 51 0.19 0.02 -12.41
C ILE A 51 -0.14 -0.20 -13.89
N LEU A 52 -1.42 -0.15 -14.26
CA LEU A 52 -1.89 -0.24 -15.65
C LEU A 52 -1.35 0.91 -16.51
N LEU A 53 -1.29 2.13 -15.99
CA LEU A 53 -0.69 3.27 -16.70
C LEU A 53 0.82 3.10 -16.89
N LYS A 54 1.52 2.50 -15.92
CA LYS A 54 2.95 2.17 -16.01
C LYS A 54 3.21 1.04 -17.02
N ILE A 55 2.29 0.08 -17.14
CA ILE A 55 2.33 -0.98 -18.17
C ILE A 55 2.01 -0.36 -19.54
N ALA A 56 0.96 0.44 -19.66
CA ALA A 56 0.55 1.11 -20.89
C ALA A 56 1.62 2.08 -21.42
N GLY A 57 2.27 2.85 -20.54
CA GLY A 57 3.37 3.74 -20.91
C GLY A 57 4.63 3.01 -21.38
N LYS A 58 4.78 1.71 -21.07
CA LYS A 58 5.82 0.84 -21.62
C LYS A 58 5.36 0.09 -22.88
N ALA A 59 4.05 -0.03 -23.10
CA ALA A 59 3.48 -0.82 -24.19
C ALA A 59 3.40 -0.07 -25.53
N VAL A 60 3.64 1.25 -25.56
CA VAL A 60 3.46 2.04 -26.78
C VAL A 60 4.77 2.63 -27.27
N LYS A 61 5.51 1.81 -28.02
CA LYS A 61 6.20 2.20 -29.26
C LYS A 61 6.60 0.94 -30.03
N GLY A 62 5.67 0.40 -30.83
CA GLY A 62 6.00 -0.54 -31.91
C GLY A 62 5.80 -2.03 -31.66
N GLY A 63 4.98 -2.46 -30.70
CA GLY A 63 4.58 -3.88 -30.60
C GLY A 63 3.57 -4.25 -31.69
N GLU A 64 3.74 -5.42 -32.31
CA GLU A 64 2.79 -5.96 -33.29
C GLU A 64 1.39 -6.06 -32.67
N LYS A 65 0.37 -5.67 -33.45
CA LYS A 65 -1.01 -5.46 -32.96
C LYS A 65 -1.68 -6.75 -32.45
N ASP A 66 -1.17 -7.91 -32.86
CA ASP A 66 -1.92 -9.17 -32.77
C ASP A 66 -1.20 -10.24 -31.92
N LEU A 67 -0.38 -9.82 -30.95
CA LEU A 67 0.36 -10.72 -30.05
C LEU A 67 -0.57 -11.64 -29.23
N SER A 68 -1.75 -11.17 -28.87
CA SER A 68 -2.73 -11.97 -28.13
C SER A 68 -3.51 -12.96 -29.00
N GLU A 69 -3.63 -12.69 -30.30
CA GLU A 69 -4.42 -13.53 -31.23
C GLU A 69 -3.57 -14.63 -31.87
N ASN A 70 -2.25 -14.45 -31.91
CA ASN A 70 -1.31 -15.36 -32.59
C ASN A 70 -0.26 -15.93 -31.62
N ILE A 71 -0.63 -16.13 -30.35
CA ILE A 71 0.29 -16.64 -29.32
C ILE A 71 0.99 -17.92 -29.79
N ASP A 72 0.23 -18.87 -30.36
CA ASP A 72 0.78 -20.14 -30.82
C ASP A 72 1.78 -19.98 -31.96
N LYS A 73 1.55 -19.04 -32.88
CA LYS A 73 2.47 -18.74 -33.98
C LYS A 73 3.83 -18.26 -33.46
N TYR A 74 3.83 -17.36 -32.48
CA TYR A 74 5.07 -16.77 -31.95
C TYR A 74 5.79 -17.67 -30.94
N LEU A 75 5.09 -18.65 -30.34
CA LEU A 75 5.69 -19.55 -29.36
C LEU A 75 6.29 -20.81 -29.99
N TYR A 76 5.87 -21.19 -31.21
CA TYR A 76 6.18 -22.49 -31.81
C TYR A 76 6.73 -22.45 -33.25
N GLU A 77 6.88 -21.29 -33.89
CA GLU A 77 7.63 -21.17 -35.15
C GLU A 77 9.10 -20.78 -34.86
N GLU A 78 10.03 -21.75 -35.03
CA GLU A 78 11.47 -21.54 -35.27
C GLU A 78 11.76 -21.51 -36.77
#